data_AF-A0A509LFL3-F1
#
_entry.id   AF-A0A509LFL3-F1
#
_cell.length_a   1.000
_cell.length_b   1.000
_cell.length_c   1.000
_cell.angle_alpha   90.00
_cell.angle_beta   90.00
_cell.angle_gamma   90.00
#
_symmetry.space_group_name_H-M   'P 1'
#
loop_
_entity.id
_entity.type
_entity.pdbx_description
1 polymer ?
#
loop_
_entity_poly.entity_id
_entity_poly.type
_entity_poly.pdbx_seq_one_letter_code
_entity_poly.pdbx_strand_id
1 'polypeptide(L)'
;MRPSSDIDIAVMSTSGINGFERITMETELSNLLHMDVDLVVFHQAQALLQHQILKYGHLLYEGDASVRVKQETMARREYLDTRFLFRELAV
;
A
#
# COMPACT_ATOMS: atom_id res chain seq x y z
N MET A 1 -14.87 13.94 -6.21
CA MET A 1 -14.14 12.88 -6.92
C MET A 1 -13.86 13.37 -8.33
N ARG A 2 -12.63 13.22 -8.84
CA ARG A 2 -12.34 13.52 -10.26
C ARG A 2 -12.91 12.36 -11.10
N PRO A 3 -13.56 12.60 -12.24
CA PRO A 3 -14.23 11.55 -13.03
C PRO A 3 -13.31 10.45 -13.58
N SER A 4 -11.98 10.64 -13.51
CA SER A 4 -10.94 9.72 -13.98
C SER A 4 -9.93 9.39 -12.88
N SER A 5 -10.35 9.46 -11.61
CA SER A 5 -9.46 9.12 -10.50
C SER A 5 -9.50 7.62 -10.30
N ASP A 6 -8.38 6.98 -10.56
CA ASP A 6 -8.14 5.58 -10.22
C ASP A 6 -8.21 5.42 -8.70
N ILE A 7 -8.53 4.21 -8.24
CA ILE A 7 -8.62 3.88 -6.81
C ILE A 7 -7.32 3.17 -6.41
N ASP A 8 -6.48 3.87 -5.65
CA ASP A 8 -5.28 3.26 -5.04
C ASP A 8 -5.67 2.44 -3.80
N ILE A 9 -5.36 1.14 -3.80
CA ILE A 9 -5.63 0.24 -2.67
C ILE A 9 -4.33 -0.42 -2.21
N ALA A 10 -4.04 -0.31 -0.91
CA ALA A 10 -2.96 -1.05 -0.28
C ALA A 10 -3.50 -2.23 0.53
N VAL A 11 -2.92 -3.41 0.35
CA VAL A 11 -3.27 -4.62 1.12
C VAL A 11 -2.12 -5.07 2.01
N MET A 12 -2.45 -5.35 3.28
CA MET A 12 -1.56 -5.98 4.24
C MET A 12 -1.93 -7.46 4.35
N SER A 13 -0.94 -8.34 4.17
CA SER A 13 -1.07 -9.78 4.37
C SER A 13 0.11 -10.30 5.19
N THR A 14 -0.11 -11.37 5.95
CA THR A 14 0.94 -12.12 6.65
C THR A 14 1.70 -13.07 5.72
N SER A 15 1.04 -13.53 4.65
CA SER A 15 1.66 -14.27 3.56
C SER A 15 2.10 -13.32 2.45
N GLY A 16 3.19 -13.68 1.77
CA GLY A 16 3.58 -13.01 0.54
C GLY A 16 2.53 -13.25 -0.53
N ILE A 17 2.08 -12.16 -1.16
CA ILE A 17 1.25 -12.21 -2.37
C ILE A 17 2.20 -12.15 -3.56
N ASN A 18 2.12 -13.10 -4.48
CA ASN A 18 2.96 -13.06 -5.67
C ASN A 18 2.40 -12.10 -6.74
N GLY A 19 3.19 -11.79 -7.76
CA GLY A 19 2.80 -10.82 -8.79
C GLY A 19 1.53 -11.22 -9.56
N PHE A 20 1.32 -12.51 -9.83
CA PHE A 20 0.14 -12.99 -10.56
C PHE A 20 -1.13 -12.93 -9.70
N GLU A 21 -1.03 -13.31 -8.43
CA GLU A 21 -2.12 -13.15 -7.46
C GLU A 21 -2.51 -11.69 -7.32
N ARG A 22 -1.53 -10.78 -7.21
CA ARG A 22 -1.76 -9.33 -7.15
C ARG A 22 -2.55 -8.85 -8.37
N ILE A 23 -2.13 -9.21 -9.58
CA ILE A 23 -2.79 -8.81 -10.83
C ILE A 23 -4.22 -9.36 -10.91
N THR A 24 -4.42 -10.60 -10.43
CA THR A 24 -5.74 -11.22 -10.41
C THR A 24 -6.68 -10.44 -9.49
N MET A 25 -6.25 -10.14 -8.25
CA MET A 25 -7.03 -9.34 -7.31
C MET A 25 -7.30 -7.92 -7.81
N GLU A 26 -6.31 -7.28 -8.43
CA GLU A 26 -6.44 -5.95 -9.04
C GLU A 26 -7.54 -5.97 -10.12
N THR A 27 -7.51 -6.95 -11.03
CA THR A 27 -8.51 -7.12 -12.09
C THR A 27 -9.91 -7.40 -11.54
N GLU A 28 -10.01 -8.25 -10.52
CA GLU A 28 -11.29 -8.55 -9.85
C GLU A 28 -11.89 -7.32 -9.19
N LEU A 29 -11.08 -6.52 -8.49
CA LEU A 29 -11.51 -5.28 -7.86
C LEU A 29 -11.95 -4.24 -8.89
N SER A 30 -11.19 -4.07 -9.97
CA SER A 30 -11.54 -3.14 -11.05
C SER A 30 -12.88 -3.51 -11.70
N ASN A 31 -13.08 -4.80 -11.98
CA ASN A 31 -14.34 -5.29 -12.54
C ASN A 31 -15.52 -5.13 -11.58
N LEU A 32 -15.31 -5.35 -10.28
CA LEU A 32 -16.34 -5.21 -9.25
C LEU A 32 -16.76 -3.75 -9.03
N LEU A 33 -15.80 -2.82 -9.10
CA LEU A 33 -16.02 -1.39 -8.85
C LEU A 33 -16.36 -0.60 -10.12
N HIS A 34 -16.19 -1.21 -11.29
CA HIS A 34 -16.30 -0.54 -12.60
C HIS A 34 -15.41 0.71 -12.71
N MET A 35 -14.23 0.65 -12.11
CA MET A 35 -13.22 1.70 -12.04
C MET A 35 -11.83 1.07 -12.05
N ASP A 36 -10.81 1.78 -12.53
CA ASP A 36 -9.43 1.29 -12.46
C ASP A 36 -8.94 1.29 -11.01
N VAL A 37 -8.34 0.17 -10.58
CA VAL A 37 -7.80 -0.05 -9.24
C VAL A 37 -6.31 -0.31 -9.37
N ASP A 38 -5.50 0.44 -8.63
CA ASP A 38 -4.07 0.19 -8.48
C ASP A 38 -3.82 -0.53 -7.15
N LEU A 39 -3.43 -1.81 -7.22
CA LEU A 39 -3.26 -2.65 -6.02
C LEU A 39 -1.80 -2.73 -5.59
N VAL A 40 -1.51 -2.26 -4.37
CA VAL A 40 -0.19 -2.31 -3.75
C VAL A 40 -0.16 -3.33 -2.62
N VAL A 41 0.79 -4.27 -2.66
CA VAL A 41 1.08 -5.15 -1.51
C VAL A 41 1.97 -4.38 -0.53
N PHE A 42 1.41 -3.95 0.60
CA PHE A 42 2.02 -2.97 1.50
C PHE A 42 3.47 -3.31 1.89
N HIS A 43 3.70 -4.54 2.38
CA HIS A 43 5.02 -4.95 2.87
C HIS A 43 6.06 -5.16 1.75
N GLN A 44 5.65 -5.22 0.48
CA GLN A 44 6.54 -5.36 -0.67
C GLN A 44 6.86 -4.01 -1.33
N ALA A 45 6.10 -2.97 -0.99
CA ALA A 45 6.32 -1.63 -1.50
C ALA A 45 7.59 -1.00 -0.90
N GLN A 46 8.18 -0.06 -1.65
CA GLN A 46 9.28 0.77 -1.17
C GLN A 46 8.89 1.61 0.04
N ALA A 47 9.86 1.90 0.91
CA ALA A 47 9.66 2.61 2.18
C ALA A 47 8.92 3.96 2.02
N LEU A 48 9.19 4.69 0.94
CA LEU A 48 8.51 5.96 0.65
C LEU A 48 7.02 5.75 0.37
N LEU A 49 6.66 4.75 -0.43
CA LEU A 49 5.25 4.47 -0.78
C LEU A 49 4.50 3.95 0.46
N GLN A 50 5.14 3.08 1.25
CA GLN A 50 4.59 2.67 2.54
C GLN A 50 4.31 3.88 3.44
N HIS A 51 5.26 4.82 3.54
CA HIS A 51 5.06 6.05 4.31
C HIS A 51 3.89 6.90 3.79
N GLN A 52 3.77 7.07 2.47
CA GLN A 52 2.66 7.80 1.86
C GLN A 52 1.31 7.15 2.17
N ILE A 53 1.21 5.81 2.06
CA ILE A 53 0.01 5.04 2.44
C ILE A 53 -0.33 5.28 3.91
N LEU A 54 0.64 5.22 4.82
CA LEU A 54 0.39 5.45 6.25
C LEU A 54 0.06 6.90 6.60
N LYS A 55 0.48 7.85 5.78
CA LYS A 55 0.29 9.29 6.01
C LYS A 55 -1.04 9.80 5.47
N TYR A 56 -1.47 9.30 4.31
CA TYR A 56 -2.62 9.82 3.57
C TYR A 56 -3.72 8.77 3.35
N GLY A 57 -3.42 7.49 3.49
CA GLY A 57 -4.37 6.41 3.33
C GLY A 57 -5.40 6.36 4.46
N HIS A 58 -6.51 5.69 4.18
CA HIS A 58 -7.60 5.47 5.13
C HIS A 58 -7.76 3.96 5.34
N LEU A 59 -7.87 3.52 6.60
CA LEU A 59 -8.07 2.11 6.93
C LEU A 59 -9.50 1.70 6.56
N LEU A 60 -9.65 0.82 5.56
CA LEU A 60 -10.95 0.33 5.11
C LEU A 60 -11.39 -0.94 5.87
N TYR A 61 -10.44 -1.81 6.19
CA TYR A 61 -10.71 -3.09 6.84
C TYR A 61 -9.51 -3.52 7.71
N GLU A 62 -9.80 -4.16 8.84
CA GLU A 62 -8.81 -4.75 9.74
C GLU A 62 -9.27 -6.14 10.16
N GLY A 63 -8.49 -7.17 9.81
CA GLY A 63 -8.72 -8.54 10.28
C GLY A 63 -7.97 -8.87 11.58
N ASP A 64 -6.75 -8.35 11.74
CA ASP A 64 -5.91 -8.51 12.93
C ASP A 64 -5.09 -7.25 13.19
N ALA A 65 -5.42 -6.54 14.28
CA ALA A 65 -4.75 -5.31 14.67
C ALA A 65 -3.27 -5.50 14.99
N SER A 66 -2.88 -6.67 15.51
CA SER A 66 -1.49 -6.94 15.88
C SER A 66 -0.60 -7.04 14.64
N VAL A 67 -1.11 -7.66 13.56
CA VAL A 67 -0.43 -7.75 12.27
C VAL A 67 -0.27 -6.36 11.66
N ARG A 68 -1.34 -5.56 11.63
CA ARG A 68 -1.30 -4.18 11.11
C ARG A 68 -0.27 -3.34 11.88
N VAL A 69 -0.40 -3.26 13.20
CA VAL A 69 0.50 -2.45 14.04
C VAL A 69 1.97 -2.86 13.85
N LYS A 70 2.25 -4.16 13.75
CA LYS A 70 3.60 -4.66 13.49
C LYS A 70 4.13 -4.16 12.13
N GLN A 71 3.37 -4.31 11.05
CA GLN A 71 3.78 -3.86 9.72
C GLN A 71 3.94 -2.34 9.65
N GLU A 72 3.02 -1.58 10.24
CA GLU A 72 3.13 -0.12 10.30
C GLU A 72 4.38 0.35 11.05
N THR A 73 4.68 -0.29 12.18
CA THR A 73 5.86 0.04 12.98
C THR A 73 7.14 -0.20 12.19
N MET A 74 7.23 -1.33 11.49
CA MET A 74 8.37 -1.66 10.63
C MET A 74 8.52 -0.65 9.48
N ALA A 75 7.43 -0.33 8.78
CA ALA A 75 7.44 0.62 7.68
C ALA A 75 7.85 2.04 8.13
N ARG A 76 7.35 2.50 9.28
CA ARG A 76 7.73 3.82 9.84
C ARG A 76 9.21 3.87 10.20
N ARG A 77 9.74 2.79 10.78
CA ARG A 77 11.17 2.69 11.09
C ARG A 77 12.01 2.75 9.82
N GLU A 78 11.68 1.91 8.83
CA GLU A 78 12.41 1.84 7.56
C GLU A 78 12.42 3.20 6.84
N TYR A 79 11.26 3.88 6.77
CA TYR A 79 11.19 5.21 6.19
C TYR A 79 12.07 6.23 6.94
N LEU A 80 12.07 6.22 8.28
CA LEU A 80 12.87 7.16 9.06
C LEU A 80 14.37 6.92 8.90
N ASP A 81 14.79 5.65 8.86
CA ASP A 81 16.17 5.23 8.65
C ASP A 81 16.66 5.63 7.25
N THR A 82 15.79 5.53 6.24
CA THR A 82 16.10 5.87 4.83
C THR A 82 15.75 7.29 4.42
N ARG A 83 15.15 8.10 5.32
CA ARG A 83 14.60 9.43 5.00
C ARG A 83 15.62 10.39 4.39
N PHE A 84 16.89 10.26 4.76
CA PHE A 84 17.95 11.11 4.22
C PHE A 84 18.15 10.88 2.70
N LEU A 85 18.01 9.63 2.23
CA LEU A 85 18.10 9.27 0.82
C LEU A 85 17.04 9.98 -0.02
N PHE A 86 15.80 10.06 0.48
CA PHE A 86 14.71 10.74 -0.23
C PHE A 86 14.90 12.26 -0.29
N ARG A 87 15.57 12.87 0.70
CA ARG A 87 15.90 14.31 0.67
C ARG A 87 16.94 14.66 -0.39
N GLU A 88 17.93 13.79 -0.62
CA GLU A 88 18.95 14.01 -1.65
C GLU A 88 18.41 13.82 -3.07
N LEU A 89 17.34 13.03 -3.23
CA LEU A 89 16.69 12.77 -4.51
C LEU A 89 15.68 13.84 -4.94
N ALA A 90 15.49 14.92 -4.15
CA ALA A 90 14.51 15.97 -4.40
C ALA A 90 13.07 15.44 -4.65
N VAL A 91 12.67 14.40 -3.91
CA VAL A 91 11.30 13.85 -3.86
C VAL A 91 10.60 14.28 -2.57
#